data_AF-A0A4U5PB59-F1
#
_entry.id   AF-A0A4U5PB59-F1
#
_cell.length_a   1.000
_cell.length_b   1.000
_cell.length_c   1.000
_cell.angle_alpha   90.00
_cell.angle_beta   90.00
_cell.angle_gamma   90.00
#
_symmetry.space_group_name_H-M   'P 1'
#
loop_
_entity.id
_entity.type
_entity.pdbx_description
1 polymer ?
#
loop_
_entity_poly.entity_id
_entity_poly.type
_entity_poly.pdbx_seq_one_letter_code
_entity_poly.pdbx_strand_id
1 'polypeptide(L)'
;MWALKAVRRLPKSVQIEWEDGYLANFPYVWLRDNTLRRPSLLHVDLDLKPYVMDWNKDRLSVLWPICMASQYSSQFLRTYSIIRPGVDMDEPLPQSILPNTWKIVPATPCDPMVTMGTVEWGERARDLGNVWPHLERVPSLCTVDSLNGVSEVYVADAVQAFEEMSVRFPEEFDFLTRCSVEYRQGPFKARHKIVNTTCVDGKLQINS
;
A
#
# COMPACT_ATOMS: atom_id res chain seq x y z
N MET A 1 27.12 -0.08 -7.16
CA MET A 1 26.78 -0.06 -8.59
C MET A 1 26.60 -1.50 -9.02
N TRP A 2 25.45 -1.87 -9.58
CA TRP A 2 25.18 -3.26 -9.98
C TRP A 2 25.45 -3.39 -11.47
N ALA A 3 26.52 -4.07 -11.86
CA ALA A 3 26.88 -4.27 -13.27
C ALA A 3 26.49 -5.68 -13.73
N LEU A 4 25.94 -5.79 -14.94
CA LEU A 4 25.64 -7.08 -15.58
C LEU A 4 26.96 -7.76 -15.99
N LYS A 5 27.07 -9.05 -15.67
CA LYS A 5 28.20 -9.91 -16.03
C LYS A 5 27.84 -10.89 -17.14
N ALA A 6 26.64 -11.46 -17.11
CA ALA A 6 26.17 -12.36 -18.15
C ALA A 6 24.64 -12.38 -18.23
N VAL A 7 24.14 -12.71 -19.43
CA VAL A 7 22.71 -12.87 -19.69
C VAL A 7 22.50 -14.15 -20.49
N ARG A 8 21.68 -15.06 -19.97
CA ARG A 8 21.39 -16.36 -20.58
C ARG A 8 19.91 -16.48 -20.90
N ARG A 9 19.59 -16.78 -22.17
CA ARG A 9 18.21 -17.04 -22.60
C ARG A 9 17.76 -18.43 -22.15
N LEU A 10 16.55 -18.50 -21.59
CA LEU A 10 15.83 -19.73 -21.26
C LEU A 10 14.53 -19.80 -22.09
N PRO A 11 13.80 -20.93 -22.10
CA PRO A 11 12.61 -21.09 -22.95
C PRO A 11 11.49 -20.08 -22.72
N LYS A 12 11.27 -19.64 -21.47
CA LYS A 12 10.20 -18.68 -21.07
C LYS A 12 10.71 -17.50 -20.23
N SER A 13 12.02 -17.39 -20.05
CA SER A 13 12.63 -16.39 -19.17
C SER A 13 14.05 -16.07 -19.61
N VAL A 14 14.62 -15.02 -19.04
CA VAL A 14 16.05 -14.72 -19.12
C VAL A 14 16.67 -14.83 -17.74
N GLN A 15 17.81 -15.49 -17.67
CA GLN A 15 18.66 -15.51 -16.48
C GLN A 15 19.71 -14.40 -16.60
N ILE A 16 19.88 -13.64 -15.54
CA ILE A 16 20.82 -12.52 -15.45
C ILE A 16 21.80 -12.79 -14.32
N GLU A 17 23.09 -12.63 -14.59
CA GLU A 17 24.19 -12.70 -13.64
C GLU A 17 24.83 -11.32 -13.49
N TRP A 18 25.08 -10.90 -12.24
CA TRP A 18 25.78 -9.65 -11.94
C TRP A 18 27.26 -9.91 -11.60
N GLU A 19 28.09 -8.87 -11.62
CA GLU A 19 29.52 -8.97 -11.29
C GLU A 19 29.79 -9.52 -9.88
N ASP A 20 28.83 -9.40 -8.96
CA ASP A 20 28.87 -9.97 -7.61
C ASP A 20 28.50 -11.47 -7.54
N GLY A 21 28.20 -12.10 -8.67
CA GLY A 21 27.84 -13.52 -8.77
C GLY A 21 26.37 -13.83 -8.45
N TYR A 22 25.55 -12.83 -8.13
CA TYR A 22 24.12 -13.03 -7.92
C TYR A 22 23.44 -13.40 -9.25
N LEU A 23 22.43 -14.28 -9.17
CA LEU A 23 21.68 -14.79 -10.32
C LEU A 23 20.18 -14.57 -10.11
N ALA A 24 19.48 -14.13 -11.15
CA ALA A 24 18.02 -14.04 -11.13
C ALA A 24 17.39 -14.37 -12.47
N ASN A 25 16.16 -14.89 -12.43
CA ASN A 25 15.40 -15.27 -13.61
C ASN A 25 14.19 -14.33 -13.78
N PHE A 26 14.03 -13.76 -14.97
CA PHE A 26 12.92 -12.88 -15.31
C PHE A 26 12.06 -13.51 -16.42
N PRO A 27 10.77 -13.79 -16.17
CA PRO A 27 9.85 -14.24 -17.21
C PRO A 27 9.75 -13.23 -18.36
N TYR A 28 9.67 -13.71 -19.61
CA TYR A 28 9.53 -12.82 -20.78
C TYR A 28 8.25 -11.97 -20.71
N VAL A 29 7.16 -12.56 -20.23
CA VAL A 29 5.89 -11.88 -19.99
C VAL A 29 6.06 -10.74 -18.99
N TRP A 30 6.78 -10.98 -17.89
CA TRP A 30 7.05 -9.96 -16.87
C TRP A 30 7.87 -8.81 -17.44
N LEU A 31 8.93 -9.11 -18.21
CA LEU A 31 9.71 -8.08 -18.88
C LEU A 31 8.81 -7.26 -19.82
N ARG A 32 7.97 -7.90 -20.64
CA ARG A 32 7.09 -7.22 -21.59
C ARG A 32 6.08 -6.29 -20.91
N ASP A 33 5.51 -6.72 -19.79
CA ASP A 33 4.56 -5.93 -19.00
C ASP A 33 5.25 -4.73 -18.33
N ASN A 34 6.51 -4.88 -17.93
CA ASN A 34 7.29 -3.84 -17.26
C ASN A 34 8.14 -3.00 -18.23
N THR A 35 7.68 -2.86 -19.47
CA THR A 35 8.29 -1.94 -20.44
C THR A 35 7.83 -0.51 -20.22
N LEU A 36 8.63 0.48 -20.63
CA LEU A 36 8.23 1.90 -20.62
C LEU A 36 6.91 2.15 -21.37
N ARG A 37 6.62 1.33 -22.40
CA ARG A 37 5.34 1.33 -23.12
C ARG A 37 4.57 0.05 -22.81
N ARG A 38 4.02 0.02 -21.60
CA ARG A 38 3.23 -1.10 -21.07
C ARG A 38 2.03 -1.38 -21.99
N PRO A 39 1.89 -2.60 -22.52
CA PRO A 39 0.70 -3.01 -23.25
C PRO A 39 -0.46 -3.21 -22.28
N SER A 40 -1.70 -3.06 -22.74
CA SER A 40 -2.85 -3.56 -21.99
C SER A 40 -2.74 -5.07 -21.83
N LEU A 41 -3.23 -5.62 -20.71
CA LEU A 41 -3.16 -7.05 -20.40
C LEU A 41 -3.72 -7.94 -21.52
N LEU A 42 -4.76 -7.46 -22.22
CA LEU A 42 -5.38 -8.14 -23.35
C LEU A 42 -4.42 -8.34 -24.55
N HIS A 43 -3.32 -7.59 -24.61
CA HIS A 43 -2.34 -7.59 -25.70
C HIS A 43 -1.01 -8.24 -25.31
N VAL A 44 -0.95 -8.86 -24.12
CA VAL A 44 0.25 -9.59 -23.67
C VAL A 44 0.17 -11.03 -24.14
N ASP A 45 1.00 -11.38 -25.11
CA ASP A 45 1.20 -12.76 -25.53
C ASP A 45 1.97 -13.54 -24.43
N LEU A 46 1.39 -14.64 -23.96
CA LEU A 46 1.96 -15.47 -22.89
C LEU A 46 3.10 -16.38 -23.39
N ASP A 47 3.15 -16.64 -24.69
CA ASP A 47 4.22 -17.42 -25.33
C ASP A 47 5.25 -16.53 -26.04
N LEU A 48 5.22 -15.22 -25.74
CA LEU A 48 6.12 -14.23 -26.27
C LEU A 48 7.59 -14.61 -26.01
N LYS A 49 8.37 -14.59 -27.09
CA LYS A 49 9.82 -14.80 -27.05
C LYS A 49 10.54 -13.64 -27.72
N PRO A 50 11.63 -13.14 -27.15
CA PRO A 50 12.41 -12.07 -27.77
C PRO A 50 13.13 -12.57 -29.02
N TYR A 51 13.13 -11.78 -30.10
CA TYR A 51 13.93 -12.04 -31.30
C TYR A 51 15.40 -11.80 -31.01
N VAL A 52 15.71 -10.60 -30.51
CA VAL A 52 17.06 -10.18 -30.19
C VAL A 52 17.11 -9.76 -28.73
N MET A 53 18.23 -10.08 -28.11
CA MET A 53 18.55 -9.70 -26.74
C MET A 53 20.03 -9.44 -26.74
N ASP A 54 20.37 -8.22 -26.39
CA ASP A 54 21.72 -7.70 -26.29
C ASP A 54 21.89 -7.06 -24.92
N TRP A 55 23.11 -7.00 -24.40
CA TRP A 55 23.34 -6.48 -23.07
C TRP A 55 24.73 -5.88 -22.96
N ASN A 56 24.85 -4.92 -22.04
CA ASN A 56 26.13 -4.39 -21.58
C ASN A 56 26.08 -4.27 -20.05
N LYS A 57 27.15 -3.75 -19.45
CA LYS A 57 27.27 -3.64 -17.99
C LYS A 57 26.09 -2.91 -17.33
N ASP A 58 25.48 -1.95 -18.02
CA ASP A 58 24.47 -1.06 -17.44
C ASP A 58 23.04 -1.42 -17.82
N ARG A 59 22.82 -2.17 -18.91
CA ARG A 59 21.47 -2.43 -19.41
C ARG A 59 21.31 -3.73 -20.19
N LEU A 60 20.10 -4.24 -20.15
CA LEU A 60 19.57 -5.28 -21.02
C LEU A 60 18.68 -4.62 -22.09
N SER A 61 18.96 -4.90 -23.36
CA SER A 61 18.17 -4.49 -24.51
C SER A 61 17.44 -5.71 -25.09
N VAL A 62 16.13 -5.61 -25.25
CA VAL A 62 15.28 -6.69 -25.76
C VAL A 62 14.48 -6.20 -26.96
N LEU A 63 14.51 -6.95 -28.05
CA LEU A 63 13.67 -6.76 -29.22
C LEU A 63 12.62 -7.85 -29.26
N TRP A 64 11.37 -7.47 -29.08
CA TRP A 64 10.21 -8.34 -29.15
C TRP A 64 9.68 -8.47 -30.58
N PRO A 65 8.84 -9.47 -30.86
CA PRO A 65 8.02 -9.54 -32.06
C PRO A 65 7.34 -8.21 -32.40
N ILE A 66 7.16 -7.97 -33.70
CA ILE A 66 6.65 -6.69 -34.25
C ILE A 66 7.64 -5.52 -33.99
N CYS A 67 8.94 -5.84 -33.92
CA CYS A 67 10.03 -4.87 -33.80
C CYS A 67 9.90 -3.90 -32.60
N MET A 68 9.28 -4.35 -31.51
CA MET A 68 9.13 -3.53 -30.31
C MET A 68 10.40 -3.63 -29.47
N ALA A 69 11.10 -2.52 -29.29
CA ALA A 69 12.30 -2.47 -28.47
C ALA A 69 11.97 -2.16 -27.00
N SER A 70 12.74 -2.72 -26.09
CA SER A 70 12.65 -2.47 -24.65
C SER A 70 14.05 -2.45 -24.06
N GLN A 71 14.26 -1.58 -23.07
CA GLN A 71 15.53 -1.47 -22.35
C GLN A 71 15.26 -1.48 -20.86
N TYR A 72 16.09 -2.23 -20.12
CA TYR A 72 16.02 -2.35 -18.68
C TYR A 72 17.40 -2.04 -18.12
N SER A 73 17.50 -1.11 -17.18
CA SER A 73 18.77 -0.87 -16.49
C SER A 73 19.10 -2.05 -15.59
N SER A 74 20.40 -2.29 -15.40
CA SER A 74 20.90 -3.28 -14.45
C SER A 74 20.37 -3.01 -13.04
N GLN A 75 20.23 -1.73 -12.68
CA GLN A 75 19.67 -1.33 -11.39
C GLN A 75 18.20 -1.71 -11.25
N PHE A 76 17.39 -1.43 -12.27
CA PHE A 76 15.99 -1.82 -12.29
C PHE A 76 15.87 -3.34 -12.12
N LEU A 77 16.56 -4.09 -12.96
CA LEU A 77 16.54 -5.56 -12.89
C LEU A 77 16.99 -6.05 -11.52
N ARG A 78 18.01 -5.45 -10.91
CA ARG A 78 18.48 -5.87 -9.59
C ARG A 78 17.44 -5.60 -8.51
N THR A 79 16.79 -4.44 -8.49
CA THR A 79 15.72 -4.16 -7.52
C THR A 79 14.59 -5.18 -7.60
N TYR A 80 14.17 -5.54 -8.82
CA TYR A 80 13.11 -6.52 -9.04
C TYR A 80 13.58 -7.99 -9.07
N SER A 81 14.88 -8.24 -8.95
CA SER A 81 15.44 -9.58 -8.77
C SER A 81 15.32 -10.09 -7.34
N ILE A 82 15.18 -9.15 -6.40
CA ILE A 82 14.98 -9.40 -4.98
C ILE A 82 13.48 -9.57 -4.78
N ILE A 83 12.88 -10.55 -5.48
CA ILE A 83 11.57 -11.05 -5.06
C ILE A 83 11.84 -11.85 -3.80
N ARG A 84 11.76 -11.13 -2.68
CA ARG A 84 11.72 -11.70 -1.34
C ARG A 84 10.57 -12.73 -1.34
N PRO A 85 10.81 -14.03 -1.07
CA PRO A 85 9.71 -14.95 -0.81
C PRO A 85 8.97 -14.41 0.43
N GLY A 86 7.81 -13.80 0.22
CA GLY A 86 6.92 -13.32 1.28
C GLY A 86 7.41 -12.07 2.02
N VAL A 87 7.82 -11.02 1.30
CA VAL A 87 7.84 -9.70 1.94
C VAL A 87 6.96 -8.78 1.14
N ASP A 88 5.96 -8.27 1.86
CA ASP A 88 5.16 -7.11 1.50
C ASP A 88 5.99 -6.15 0.67
N MET A 89 5.37 -5.66 -0.41
CA MET A 89 5.82 -4.44 -1.03
C MET A 89 5.79 -3.37 0.06
N ASP A 90 6.93 -3.17 0.73
CA ASP A 90 7.33 -1.85 1.14
C ASP A 90 7.41 -1.04 -0.17
N GLU A 91 6.25 -0.52 -0.62
CA GLU A 91 6.20 0.88 -1.03
C GLU A 91 7.13 1.65 -0.08
N PRO A 92 7.82 2.72 -0.50
CA PRO A 92 8.40 3.61 0.49
C PRO A 92 7.23 4.03 1.39
N LEU A 93 7.10 3.33 2.51
CA LEU A 93 6.13 3.58 3.54
C LEU A 93 6.30 5.07 3.75
N PRO A 94 5.27 5.90 3.51
CA PRO A 94 5.36 7.33 3.75
C PRO A 94 5.78 7.45 5.20
N GLN A 95 7.09 7.67 5.45
CA GLN A 95 7.80 7.33 6.68
C GLN A 95 6.88 6.68 7.71
N SER A 96 6.58 5.38 7.57
CA SER A 96 5.59 4.76 8.45
C SER A 96 6.08 4.89 9.88
N ILE A 97 5.46 5.84 10.59
CA ILE A 97 4.55 5.54 11.68
C ILE A 97 4.79 4.11 12.14
N LEU A 98 5.68 4.01 13.13
CA LEU A 98 6.08 2.78 13.79
C LEU A 98 4.84 1.92 14.11
N PRO A 99 4.93 0.59 13.99
CA PRO A 99 3.87 -0.30 14.46
C PRO A 99 3.65 -0.05 15.96
N ASN A 100 2.38 0.06 16.36
CA ASN A 100 1.89 0.12 17.74
C ASN A 100 1.95 1.46 18.50
N THR A 101 1.65 2.60 17.89
CA THR A 101 1.08 3.74 18.67
C THR A 101 0.60 4.83 17.73
N TRP A 102 -0.69 5.14 17.76
CA TRP A 102 -1.12 6.48 17.38
C TRP A 102 -0.34 7.47 18.26
N LYS A 103 0.21 8.52 17.66
CA LYS A 103 1.00 9.52 18.37
C LYS A 103 0.28 10.85 18.30
N ILE A 104 0.10 11.48 19.47
CA ILE A 104 -0.21 12.90 19.52
C ILE A 104 1.08 13.62 19.16
N VAL A 105 1.13 14.19 17.96
CA VAL A 105 2.24 15.02 17.50
C VAL A 105 1.80 16.48 17.63
N PRO A 106 2.65 17.39 18.15
CA PRO A 106 2.35 18.82 18.11
C PRO A 106 1.99 19.23 16.69
N ALA A 107 0.86 19.93 16.53
CA ALA A 107 0.37 20.31 15.21
C ALA A 107 1.43 21.15 14.49
N THR A 108 2.05 20.57 13.45
CA THR A 108 2.70 21.38 12.42
C THR A 108 1.61 22.07 11.61
N PRO A 109 1.80 23.34 11.20
CA PRO A 109 0.86 24.03 10.33
C PRO A 109 0.53 23.14 9.13
N CYS A 110 -0.72 22.72 9.03
CA CYS A 110 -1.16 21.90 7.91
C CYS A 110 -1.17 22.79 6.66
N ASP A 111 -0.61 22.31 5.56
CA ASP A 111 -0.71 23.03 4.30
C ASP A 111 -2.20 23.15 3.93
N PRO A 112 -2.75 24.38 3.78
CA PRO A 112 -4.14 24.56 3.40
C PRO A 112 -4.49 23.89 2.06
N MET A 113 -3.51 23.61 1.19
CA MET A 113 -3.72 22.84 -0.05
C MET A 113 -3.97 21.34 0.19
N VAL A 114 -3.66 20.81 1.39
CA VAL A 114 -3.82 19.41 1.77
C VAL A 114 -5.01 19.20 2.72
N THR A 115 -5.64 20.29 3.18
CA THR A 115 -6.78 20.23 4.11
C THR A 115 -8.05 19.75 3.39
N MET A 116 -8.58 18.60 3.80
CA MET A 116 -9.81 18.03 3.23
C MET A 116 -11.07 18.82 3.64
N GLY A 117 -11.07 19.40 4.84
CA GLY A 117 -12.14 20.23 5.35
C GLY A 117 -11.92 20.59 6.82
N THR A 118 -12.88 21.29 7.42
CA THR A 118 -12.91 21.60 8.85
C THR A 118 -14.29 21.29 9.43
N VAL A 119 -14.32 20.87 10.69
CA VAL A 119 -15.56 20.67 11.44
C VAL A 119 -15.40 21.29 12.82
N GLU A 120 -16.44 21.98 13.28
CA GLU A 120 -16.46 22.58 14.60
C GLU A 120 -17.29 21.69 15.53
N TRP A 121 -16.68 21.29 16.65
CA TRP A 121 -17.38 20.58 17.71
C TRP A 121 -17.83 21.56 18.79
N GLY A 122 -19.13 21.56 19.09
CA GLY A 122 -19.66 22.26 20.25
C GLY A 122 -19.58 21.43 21.54
N GLU A 123 -20.02 22.02 22.66
CA GLU A 123 -19.98 21.44 24.02
C GLU A 123 -20.67 20.06 24.18
N ARG A 124 -21.42 19.61 23.17
CA ARG A 124 -22.18 18.35 23.17
C ARG A 124 -21.43 17.16 22.58
N ALA A 125 -20.29 17.36 21.93
CA ALA A 125 -19.51 16.27 21.34
C ALA A 125 -18.65 15.59 22.43
N ARG A 126 -19.28 14.79 23.29
CA ARG A 126 -18.61 14.05 24.38
C ARG A 126 -18.44 12.56 24.08
N ASP A 127 -19.17 12.05 23.11
CA ASP A 127 -19.14 10.64 22.73
C ASP A 127 -17.90 10.34 21.87
N LEU A 128 -17.23 9.23 22.16
CA LEU A 128 -16.12 8.75 21.35
C LEU A 128 -16.61 8.37 19.96
N GLY A 129 -15.88 8.80 18.92
CA GLY A 129 -16.20 8.46 17.55
C GLY A 129 -15.13 8.92 16.57
N ASN A 130 -15.17 8.33 15.38
CA ASN A 130 -14.31 8.73 14.28
C ASN A 130 -14.86 10.01 13.60
N VAL A 131 -13.97 10.80 13.02
CA VAL A 131 -14.33 12.03 12.31
C VAL A 131 -14.85 11.70 10.91
N TRP A 132 -16.03 12.25 10.56
CA TRP A 132 -16.70 12.08 9.27
C TRP A 132 -16.88 10.63 8.77
N PRO A 133 -17.54 9.75 9.55
CA PRO A 133 -17.80 8.38 9.12
C PRO A 133 -18.82 8.30 7.95
N HIS A 134 -19.46 9.41 7.58
CA HIS A 134 -20.37 9.48 6.43
C HIS A 134 -19.64 9.61 5.08
N LEU A 135 -18.32 9.75 5.07
CA LEU A 135 -17.49 9.73 3.86
C LEU A 135 -17.11 8.30 3.49
N GLU A 136 -17.08 7.97 2.20
CA GLU A 136 -16.69 6.64 1.71
C GLU A 136 -15.21 6.34 2.03
N ARG A 137 -14.36 7.37 2.01
CA ARG A 137 -12.99 7.32 2.52
C ARG A 137 -12.90 8.21 3.75
N VAL A 138 -12.85 7.59 4.92
CA VAL A 138 -12.70 8.28 6.20
C VAL A 138 -11.29 8.87 6.30
N PRO A 139 -11.12 10.13 6.76
CA PRO A 139 -9.81 10.72 6.94
C PRO A 139 -8.95 9.92 7.93
N SER A 140 -7.71 9.64 7.56
CA SER A 140 -6.75 8.92 8.41
C SER A 140 -6.01 9.84 9.40
N LEU A 141 -6.08 11.15 9.20
CA LEU A 141 -5.41 12.15 10.02
C LEU A 141 -6.39 13.29 10.34
N CYS A 142 -6.43 13.68 11.61
CA CYS A 142 -7.20 14.83 12.08
C CYS A 142 -6.29 15.74 12.90
N THR A 143 -6.38 17.04 12.66
CA THR A 143 -5.79 18.09 13.50
C THR A 143 -6.90 18.75 14.30
N VAL A 144 -6.66 19.00 15.58
CA VAL A 144 -7.64 19.61 16.48
C VAL A 144 -7.09 20.91 17.00
N ASP A 145 -7.83 22.00 16.80
CA ASP A 145 -7.52 23.33 17.29
C ASP A 145 -8.64 23.84 18.20
N SER A 146 -8.28 24.52 19.28
CA SER A 146 -9.25 25.14 20.20
C SER A 146 -9.72 26.48 19.63
N LEU A 147 -11.02 26.62 19.38
CA LEU A 147 -11.61 27.88 18.93
C LEU A 147 -11.67 28.93 20.05
N ASN A 148 -11.90 28.49 21.30
CA ASN A 148 -12.07 29.36 22.46
C ASN A 148 -11.34 28.81 23.69
N GLY A 149 -10.25 29.45 24.10
CA GLY A 149 -9.58 29.15 25.37
C GLY A 149 -8.98 27.75 25.47
N VAL A 150 -8.95 27.20 26.68
CA VAL A 150 -8.40 25.87 26.97
C VAL A 150 -9.49 24.82 26.75
N SER A 151 -9.24 23.89 25.83
CA SER A 151 -10.11 22.75 25.55
C SER A 151 -9.39 21.45 25.90
N GLU A 152 -10.14 20.47 26.41
CA GLU A 152 -9.64 19.10 26.63
C GLU A 152 -10.05 18.20 25.47
N VAL A 153 -9.12 17.35 25.02
CA VAL A 153 -9.36 16.38 23.96
C VAL A 153 -9.12 14.99 24.52
N TYR A 154 -10.12 14.12 24.39
CA TYR A 154 -10.05 12.72 24.81
C TYR A 154 -9.84 11.85 23.57
N VAL A 155 -8.81 11.00 23.60
CA VAL A 155 -8.50 10.06 22.53
C VAL A 155 -8.49 8.66 23.13
N ALA A 156 -9.08 7.70 22.42
CA ALA A 156 -9.14 6.30 22.82
C ALA A 156 -8.48 5.41 21.76
N ASP A 157 -7.69 4.44 22.21
CA ASP A 157 -7.14 3.41 21.35
C ASP A 157 -8.22 2.35 21.05
N ALA A 158 -8.92 2.53 19.93
CA ALA A 158 -9.96 1.59 19.51
C ALA A 158 -9.39 0.20 19.20
N VAL A 159 -8.15 0.10 18.70
CA VAL A 159 -7.52 -1.19 18.36
C VAL A 159 -7.32 -1.99 19.64
N GLN A 160 -6.67 -1.40 20.65
CA GLN A 160 -6.47 -2.06 21.93
C GLN A 160 -7.80 -2.43 22.61
N ALA A 161 -8.79 -1.52 22.58
CA ALA A 161 -10.10 -1.78 23.15
C ALA A 161 -10.80 -2.98 22.48
N PHE A 162 -10.71 -3.10 21.16
CA PHE A 162 -11.28 -4.22 20.42
C PHE A 162 -10.47 -5.51 20.57
N GLU A 163 -9.15 -5.46 20.72
CA GLU A 163 -8.32 -6.61 21.07
C GLU A 163 -8.74 -7.17 22.43
N GLU A 164 -8.88 -6.32 23.45
CA GLU A 164 -9.35 -6.73 24.77
C GLU A 164 -10.76 -7.31 24.71
N MET A 165 -11.65 -6.68 23.93
CA MET A 165 -13.01 -7.17 23.70
C MET A 165 -13.04 -8.54 23.03
N SER A 166 -12.16 -8.79 22.05
CA SER A 166 -12.11 -10.07 21.34
C SER A 166 -11.78 -11.25 22.27
N VAL A 167 -11.05 -10.99 23.36
CA VAL A 167 -10.69 -11.99 24.38
C VAL A 167 -11.77 -12.10 25.45
N ARG A 168 -12.30 -10.97 25.94
CA ARG A 168 -13.24 -10.95 27.08
C ARG A 168 -14.69 -11.23 26.68
N PHE A 169 -15.08 -10.81 25.48
CA PHE A 169 -16.46 -10.78 24.97
C PHE A 169 -16.49 -11.19 23.48
N PRO A 170 -16.10 -12.44 23.14
CA PRO A 170 -15.88 -12.86 21.77
C PRO A 170 -17.16 -12.87 20.92
N GLU A 171 -18.33 -13.14 21.51
CA GLU A 171 -19.60 -13.17 20.79
C GLU A 171 -20.03 -11.77 20.35
N GLU A 172 -19.88 -10.79 21.25
CA GLU A 172 -20.13 -9.38 20.97
C GLU A 172 -19.14 -8.83 19.95
N PHE A 173 -17.87 -9.24 20.04
CA PHE A 173 -16.86 -8.86 19.05
C PHE A 173 -17.18 -9.44 17.66
N ASP A 174 -17.55 -10.71 17.57
CA ASP A 174 -17.98 -11.36 16.33
C ASP A 174 -19.29 -10.74 15.78
N PHE A 175 -20.18 -10.26 16.63
CA PHE A 175 -21.32 -9.45 16.20
C PHE A 175 -20.85 -8.13 15.56
N LEU A 176 -19.99 -7.35 16.22
CA LEU A 176 -19.54 -6.05 15.72
C LEU A 176 -18.75 -6.12 14.40
N THR A 177 -17.96 -7.19 14.19
CA THR A 177 -17.21 -7.40 12.94
C THR A 177 -18.11 -7.75 11.74
N ARG A 178 -19.31 -8.26 12.00
CA ARG A 178 -20.34 -8.56 10.98
C ARG A 178 -21.29 -7.38 10.76
N CYS A 179 -21.43 -6.51 11.76
CA CYS A 179 -22.31 -5.35 11.68
C CYS A 179 -21.71 -4.23 10.82
N SER A 180 -22.57 -3.65 9.99
CA SER A 180 -22.28 -2.41 9.28
C SER A 180 -23.25 -1.31 9.71
N VAL A 181 -22.74 -0.13 9.99
CA VAL A 181 -23.52 1.06 10.33
C VAL A 181 -23.54 1.99 9.13
N GLU A 182 -24.71 2.56 8.88
CA GLU A 182 -24.90 3.55 7.83
C GLU A 182 -24.88 4.94 8.44
N TYR A 183 -23.94 5.77 7.99
CA TYR A 183 -23.74 7.14 8.44
C TYR A 183 -24.26 8.09 7.37
N ARG A 184 -24.96 9.15 7.78
CA ARG A 184 -25.52 10.16 6.88
C ARG A 184 -25.31 11.55 7.45
N GLN A 185 -24.77 12.45 6.65
CA GLN A 185 -24.69 13.88 6.98
C GLN A 185 -24.77 14.72 5.70
N GLY A 186 -25.80 15.55 5.61
CA GLY A 186 -26.06 16.33 4.39
C GLY A 186 -26.21 15.42 3.15
N PRO A 187 -25.51 15.71 2.04
CA PRO A 187 -25.56 14.88 0.82
C PRO A 187 -24.71 13.61 0.92
N PHE A 188 -23.88 13.48 1.96
CA PHE A 188 -22.94 12.36 2.09
C PHE A 188 -23.57 11.22 2.86
N LYS A 189 -23.31 10.00 2.36
CA LYS A 189 -23.80 8.76 2.92
C LYS A 189 -22.76 7.67 2.69
N ALA A 190 -22.39 6.95 3.74
CA ALA A 190 -21.51 5.80 3.64
C ALA A 190 -21.96 4.69 4.60
N ARG A 191 -21.60 3.45 4.27
CA ARG A 191 -21.85 2.28 5.11
C ARG A 191 -20.51 1.62 5.41
N HIS A 192 -20.15 1.58 6.68
CA HIS A 192 -18.89 1.01 7.15
C HIS A 192 -19.15 -0.12 8.10
N LYS A 193 -18.23 -1.09 8.15
CA LYS A 193 -18.18 -2.04 9.27
C LYS A 193 -17.76 -1.27 10.53
N ILE A 194 -18.29 -1.68 11.68
CA ILE A 194 -17.90 -1.07 12.96
C ILE A 194 -16.44 -1.42 13.28
N VAL A 195 -16.07 -2.69 13.07
CA VAL A 195 -14.71 -3.18 13.20
C VAL A 195 -14.28 -3.76 11.86
N ASN A 196 -13.20 -3.21 11.30
CA ASN A 196 -12.64 -3.73 10.07
C ASN A 196 -11.50 -4.69 10.40
N THR A 197 -11.61 -5.95 9.98
CA THR A 197 -10.58 -6.96 10.20
C THR A 197 -10.03 -7.49 8.88
N THR A 198 -8.73 -7.69 8.81
CA THR A 198 -8.06 -8.46 7.75
C THR A 198 -7.50 -9.75 8.33
N CYS A 199 -7.45 -10.79 7.50
CA CYS A 199 -6.76 -12.02 7.87
C CYS A 199 -5.37 -11.96 7.24
N VAL A 200 -4.34 -11.85 8.08
CA VAL A 200 -2.94 -11.92 7.67
C VAL A 200 -2.33 -13.16 8.34
N ASP A 201 -1.82 -14.09 7.55
CA ASP A 201 -1.25 -15.36 8.03
C ASP A 201 -2.16 -16.19 8.95
N GLY A 202 -3.47 -16.15 8.70
CA GLY A 202 -4.45 -16.89 9.51
C GLY A 202 -4.78 -16.24 10.86
N LYS A 203 -4.25 -15.04 11.14
CA LYS A 203 -4.60 -14.23 12.31
C LYS A 203 -5.46 -13.04 11.89
N LEU A 204 -6.51 -12.78 12.66
CA LEU A 204 -7.32 -11.56 12.52
C LEU A 204 -6.51 -10.38 13.02
N GLN A 205 -6.28 -9.41 12.15
CA GLN A 205 -5.74 -8.09 12.48
C GLN A 205 -6.87 -7.06 12.38
N ILE A 206 -6.95 -6.20 13.39
CA ILE A 206 -7.89 -5.09 13.42
C ILE A 206 -7.23 -3.91 12.72
N ASN A 207 -7.89 -3.37 11.69
CA ASN A 207 -7.39 -2.22 10.95
C ASN A 207 -8.04 -0.94 11.48
N SER A 208 -7.21 0.08 11.67
CA SER A 208 -7.62 1.48 11.89
C SER A 208 -7.88 2.18 10.58
#